data_AF-A0A6G6WYF3-F1
#
_entry.id   AF-A0A6G6WYF3-F1
#
_cell.length_a   1.000
_cell.length_b   1.000
_cell.length_c   1.000
_cell.angle_alpha   90.00
_cell.angle_beta   90.00
_cell.angle_gamma   90.00
#
_symmetry.space_group_name_H-M   'P 1'
#
loop_
_entity.id
_entity.type
_entity.pdbx_description
1 polymer ?
#
loop_
_entity_poly.entity_id
_entity_poly.type
_entity_poly.pdbx_seq_one_letter_code
_entity_poly.pdbx_strand_id
1 'polypeptide(L)'
;MSYRIIWAYEVAETNRADFEAAYGPSGPWARLFGKAKGFLVVELFRSADRDSRYFTIDRWDSKEAFETFRRDFAAEYEAMDRSFDGLTTSETRIAAIAEVR
;
A
#
# COMPACT_ATOMS: atom_id res chain seq x y z
N MET A 1 -4.08 10.03 -16.80
CA MET A 1 -5.02 8.93 -16.50
C MET A 1 -4.65 8.44 -15.12
N SER A 2 -5.58 8.39 -14.18
CA SER A 2 -5.19 8.02 -12.82
C SER A 2 -4.90 6.51 -12.72
N TYR A 3 -3.85 6.15 -11.99
CA TYR A 3 -3.35 4.78 -11.84
C TYR A 3 -3.54 4.31 -10.40
N ARG A 4 -3.90 3.04 -10.22
CA ARG A 4 -4.14 2.43 -8.90
C ARG A 4 -3.45 1.09 -8.79
N ILE A 5 -2.97 0.81 -7.59
CA ILE A 5 -2.47 -0.51 -7.22
C ILE A 5 -3.31 -1.01 -6.07
N ILE A 6 -3.80 -2.24 -6.20
CA ILE A 6 -4.62 -2.88 -5.18
C ILE A 6 -3.82 -4.03 -4.60
N TRP A 7 -3.68 -4.02 -3.29
CA TRP A 7 -3.09 -5.12 -2.52
C TRP A 7 -4.13 -5.74 -1.62
N ALA A 8 -3.97 -7.03 -1.34
CA ALA A 8 -4.72 -7.75 -0.34
C ALA A 8 -3.76 -8.36 0.68
N TYR A 9 -4.18 -8.30 1.94
CA TYR A 9 -3.41 -8.77 3.08
C TYR A 9 -4.26 -9.68 3.95
N GLU A 10 -3.63 -10.70 4.52
CA GLU A 10 -4.17 -11.44 5.65
C GLU A 10 -3.39 -11.04 6.90
N VAL A 11 -4.12 -10.63 7.93
CA VAL A 11 -3.57 -10.03 9.15
C VAL A 11 -4.18 -10.76 10.35
N ALA A 12 -3.30 -11.33 11.18
CA ALA A 12 -3.72 -11.94 12.44
C ALA A 12 -4.30 -10.87 13.37
N GLU A 13 -5.28 -11.24 14.19
CA GLU A 13 -5.96 -10.29 15.09
C GLU A 13 -4.99 -9.53 16.00
N THR A 14 -3.94 -10.22 16.49
CA THR A 14 -2.88 -9.64 17.33
C THR A 14 -2.07 -8.54 16.64
N ASN A 15 -2.01 -8.54 15.30
CA ASN A 15 -1.20 -7.63 14.51
C ASN A 15 -2.03 -6.50 13.88
N ARG A 16 -3.36 -6.50 14.03
CA ARG A 16 -4.26 -5.55 13.36
C ARG A 16 -3.95 -4.10 13.71
N ALA A 17 -3.73 -3.79 14.98
CA ALA A 17 -3.47 -2.42 15.41
C ALA A 17 -2.17 -1.87 14.79
N ASP A 18 -1.10 -2.68 14.82
CA ASP A 18 0.19 -2.31 14.23
C ASP A 18 0.10 -2.20 12.70
N PHE A 19 -0.64 -3.12 12.06
CA PHE A 19 -0.90 -3.08 10.63
C PHE A 19 -1.68 -1.82 10.23
N GLU A 20 -2.77 -1.50 10.92
CA GLU A 20 -3.58 -0.30 10.64
C GLU A 20 -2.78 0.99 10.87
N ALA A 21 -1.91 1.04 11.89
CA ALA A 21 -1.00 2.15 12.12
C ALA A 21 0.08 2.27 11.03
N ALA A 22 0.55 1.14 10.49
CA ALA A 22 1.59 1.10 9.47
C ALA A 22 1.08 1.44 8.06
N TYR A 23 -0.05 0.83 7.66
CA TYR A 23 -0.63 0.88 6.31
C TYR A 23 -1.76 1.91 6.15
N GLY A 24 -2.20 2.53 7.25
CA GLY A 24 -3.21 3.59 7.22
C GLY A 24 -2.72 4.88 6.53
N PRO A 25 -3.63 5.83 6.24
CA PRO A 25 -3.33 7.06 5.49
C PRO A 25 -2.36 8.02 6.21
N SER A 26 -2.12 7.82 7.51
CA SER A 26 -1.13 8.56 8.29
C SER A 26 0.08 7.70 8.67
N GLY A 27 0.19 6.49 8.13
CA GLY A 27 1.22 5.52 8.45
C GLY A 27 2.57 5.79 7.75
N PRO A 28 3.62 5.04 8.12
CA PRO A 28 4.93 5.07 7.47
C PRO A 28 4.87 4.85 5.95
N TRP A 29 4.01 3.95 5.47
CA TRP A 29 3.82 3.73 4.03
C TRP A 29 3.27 4.98 3.32
N ALA A 30 2.21 5.58 3.87
CA ALA A 30 1.65 6.83 3.35
C ALA A 30 2.69 7.97 3.32
N ARG A 31 3.52 8.07 4.37
CA ARG A 31 4.61 9.07 4.43
C ARG A 31 5.70 8.82 3.39
N LEU A 32 6.08 7.56 3.16
CA LEU A 32 7.07 7.21 2.14
C LEU A 32 6.56 7.54 0.74
N PHE A 33 5.34 7.10 0.41
CA PHE A 33 4.72 7.39 -0.88
C PHE A 33 4.50 8.90 -1.08
N GLY A 34 4.16 9.62 -0.01
CA GLY A 34 4.02 11.08 0.00
C GLY A 34 5.27 11.87 -0.40
N LYS A 35 6.46 11.25 -0.39
CA LYS A 35 7.69 11.88 -0.90
C LYS A 35 7.76 11.90 -2.43
N ALA A 36 7.03 11.03 -3.12
CA ALA A 36 7.08 10.93 -4.57
C ALA A 36 6.17 11.94 -5.26
N LYS A 37 6.70 12.54 -6.32
CA LYS A 37 5.88 13.31 -7.25
C LYS A 37 4.88 12.39 -7.94
N GLY A 38 3.60 12.77 -7.89
CA GLY A 38 2.51 12.03 -8.53
C GLY A 38 1.83 10.99 -7.65
N PHE A 39 2.27 10.78 -6.41
CA PHE A 39 1.46 10.09 -5.41
C PHE A 39 0.27 10.96 -4.99
N LEU A 40 -0.90 10.36 -4.86
CA LEU A 40 -2.12 11.05 -4.46
C LEU A 40 -2.53 10.69 -3.04
N VAL A 41 -2.73 9.40 -2.77
CA VAL A 41 -3.19 8.89 -1.47
C VAL A 41 -3.02 7.38 -1.40
N VAL A 42 -2.91 6.84 -0.19
CA VAL A 42 -3.15 5.43 0.11
C VAL A 42 -4.40 5.33 0.95
N GLU A 43 -5.31 4.46 0.53
CA GLU A 43 -6.56 4.18 1.24
C GLU A 43 -6.47 2.77 1.82
N LEU A 44 -6.80 2.62 3.10
CA LEU A 44 -6.81 1.33 3.80
C LEU A 44 -8.25 0.88 4.03
N PHE A 45 -8.55 -0.35 3.66
CA PHE A 45 -9.85 -0.98 3.82
C PHE A 45 -9.73 -2.29 4.57
N ARG A 46 -10.73 -2.59 5.41
CA ARG A 46 -10.94 -3.92 5.96
C ARG A 46 -12.13 -4.58 5.26
N SER A 47 -12.01 -5.86 4.96
CA SER A 47 -13.11 -6.64 4.38
C SER A 47 -14.32 -6.66 5.32
N ALA A 48 -15.51 -6.47 4.76
CA ALA A 48 -16.76 -6.59 5.53
C ALA A 48 -17.16 -8.05 5.80
N ASP A 49 -16.69 -8.99 4.96
CA ASP A 49 -17.04 -10.41 5.06
C ASP A 49 -16.01 -11.23 5.86
N ARG A 50 -14.81 -10.67 6.09
CA ARG A 50 -13.70 -11.38 6.74
C ARG A 50 -12.74 -10.43 7.44
N ASP A 51 -12.83 -10.32 8.76
CA ASP A 51 -12.05 -9.37 9.55
C ASP A 51 -10.52 -9.56 9.50
N SER A 52 -10.02 -10.74 9.10
CA SER A 52 -8.56 -10.93 8.90
C SER A 52 -8.06 -10.31 7.60
N ARG A 53 -8.94 -9.94 6.68
CA ARG A 53 -8.56 -9.52 5.33
C ARG A 53 -8.62 -8.01 5.18
N TYR A 54 -7.50 -7.45 4.73
CA TYR A 54 -7.34 -6.01 4.48
C TYR A 54 -6.94 -5.75 3.04
N PHE A 55 -7.15 -4.51 2.60
CA PHE A 55 -6.77 -4.04 1.28
C PHE A 55 -6.18 -2.64 1.36
N THR A 56 -5.14 -2.38 0.59
CA THR A 56 -4.70 -1.02 0.29
C THR A 56 -5.01 -0.70 -1.16
N ILE A 57 -5.35 0.57 -1.41
CA ILE A 57 -5.43 1.13 -2.75
C ILE A 57 -4.49 2.34 -2.80
N ASP A 58 -3.37 2.16 -3.51
CA ASP A 58 -2.41 3.23 -3.73
C ASP A 58 -2.79 3.98 -4.99
N ARG A 59 -3.00 5.30 -4.88
CA ARG A 59 -3.43 6.15 -5.99
C ARG A 59 -2.29 7.02 -6.46
N TRP A 60 -2.09 6.98 -7.77
CA TRP A 60 -1.04 7.70 -8.48
C TRP A 60 -1.65 8.46 -9.66
N ASP A 61 -1.04 9.57 -10.03
CA ASP A 61 -1.46 10.38 -11.18
C ASP A 61 -1.22 9.68 -12.53
N SER A 62 -0.32 8.70 -12.54
CA SER A 62 0.17 7.96 -13.71
C SER A 62 0.91 6.68 -13.28
N LYS A 63 1.11 5.76 -14.23
CA LYS A 63 1.90 4.55 -14.01
C LYS A 63 3.39 4.89 -13.88
N GLU A 64 3.84 5.86 -14.67
CA GLU A 64 5.22 6.34 -14.74
C GLU A 64 5.67 6.97 -13.42
N ALA A 65 4.78 7.69 -12.73
CA ALA A 65 5.05 8.23 -11.40
C ALA A 65 5.34 7.10 -10.38
N PHE A 66 4.52 6.05 -10.38
CA PHE A 66 4.76 4.90 -9.51
C PHE A 66 6.07 4.17 -9.84
N GLU A 67 6.35 3.93 -11.13
CA GLU A 67 7.59 3.29 -11.54
C GLU A 67 8.83 4.12 -11.20
N THR A 68 8.72 5.44 -11.30
CA THR A 68 9.78 6.37 -10.90
C THR A 68 9.99 6.32 -9.39
N PHE A 69 8.93 6.39 -8.59
CA PHE A 69 8.99 6.18 -7.14
C PHE A 69 9.69 4.86 -6.77
N ARG A 70 9.31 3.76 -7.41
CA ARG A 70 9.90 2.44 -7.14
C ARG A 70 11.39 2.37 -7.42
N ARG A 71 11.91 3.16 -8.36
CA ARG A 71 13.35 3.26 -8.63
C ARG A 71 14.04 4.19 -7.64
N ASP A 72 13.50 5.39 -7.45
CA ASP A 72 14.15 6.45 -6.67
C ASP A 72 14.18 6.14 -5.17
N PHE A 73 13.18 5.41 -4.67
CA PHE A 73 13.02 5.06 -3.26
C PHE A 73 13.20 3.55 -3.00
N ALA A 74 13.87 2.81 -3.90
CA ALA A 74 14.02 1.36 -3.79
C ALA A 74 14.56 0.91 -2.41
N ALA A 75 15.64 1.55 -1.94
CA ALA A 75 16.26 1.21 -0.66
C ALA A 75 15.34 1.52 0.55
N GLU A 76 14.63 2.65 0.52
CA GLU A 76 13.69 3.03 1.58
C GLU A 76 12.46 2.12 1.59
N TYR A 77 11.97 1.75 0.40
CA TYR A 77 10.89 0.80 0.23
C TYR A 77 11.26 -0.55 0.83
N GLU A 78 12.42 -1.11 0.46
CA GLU A 78 12.88 -2.40 0.98
C GLU A 78 13.13 -2.36 2.49
N ALA A 79 13.62 -1.24 3.02
CA ALA A 79 13.77 -1.08 4.47
C ALA A 79 12.41 -1.04 5.18
N MET A 80 11.42 -0.37 4.58
CA MET A 80 10.05 -0.32 5.10
C MET A 80 9.40 -1.69 5.11
N ASP A 81 9.54 -2.42 3.99
CA ASP A 81 9.05 -3.77 3.81
C ASP A 81 9.58 -4.71 4.90
N ARG A 82 10.90 -4.70 5.14
CA ARG A 82 11.53 -5.46 6.22
C ARG A 82 11.08 -5.03 7.62
N SER A 83 10.74 -3.76 7.82
CA SER A 83 10.33 -3.25 9.14
C SER A 83 8.93 -3.72 9.54
N PHE A 84 8.12 -4.13 8.57
CA PHE A 84 6.77 -4.64 8.78
C PHE A 84 6.64 -6.12 8.41
N ASP A 85 7.78 -6.79 8.19
CA ASP A 85 7.82 -8.22 7.97
C ASP A 85 7.20 -8.94 9.18
N GLY A 86 6.34 -9.93 8.90
CA GLY A 86 5.59 -10.65 9.92
C GLY A 86 4.32 -9.97 10.44
N LEU A 87 3.98 -8.73 10.03
CA LEU A 87 2.67 -8.15 10.35
C LEU A 87 1.53 -8.87 9.61
N THR A 88 1.81 -9.39 8.42
CA THR A 88 0.85 -10.06 7.54
C THR A 88 1.22 -11.54 7.38
N THR A 89 0.24 -12.44 7.36
CA THR A 89 0.45 -13.86 7.06
C THR A 89 0.49 -14.13 5.56
N SER A 90 -0.11 -13.25 4.75
CA SER A 90 0.06 -13.25 3.30
C SER A 90 -0.16 -11.85 2.75
N GLU A 91 0.59 -11.49 1.72
CA GLU A 91 0.38 -10.30 0.91
C GLU A 91 0.24 -10.71 -0.56
N THR A 92 -0.68 -10.09 -1.28
CA THR A 92 -0.88 -10.35 -2.71
C THR A 92 -1.23 -9.07 -3.44
N ARG A 93 -0.47 -8.77 -4.51
CA ARG A 93 -0.85 -7.73 -5.46
C ARG A 93 -2.03 -8.23 -6.28
N ILE A 94 -3.19 -7.64 -6.06
CA ILE A 94 -4.43 -8.02 -6.75
C ILE A 94 -4.44 -7.47 -8.17
N ALA A 95 -4.12 -6.19 -8.33
CA ALA A 95 -4.15 -5.55 -9.64
C ALA A 95 -3.33 -4.28 -9.71
N ALA A 96 -3.02 -3.88 -10.94
CA ALA A 96 -2.57 -2.54 -11.28
C ALA A 96 -3.46 -2.02 -12.42
N ILE A 97 -4.27 -1.02 -12.15
CA ILE A 97 -5.36 -0.59 -13.03
C ILE A 97 -5.24 0.89 -13.37
N ALA A 98 -5.71 1.24 -14.57
CA ALA A 98 -5.82 2.62 -15.03
C ALA A 98 -7.26 2.89 -15.49
N GLU A 99 -7.73 4.12 -15.30
CA GLU A 99 -9.04 4.54 -15.81
C GLU A 99 -9.05 4.56 -17.35
N VAL A 100 -10.03 3.87 -17.94
CA VAL A 100 -10.35 3.94 -19.37
C VAL A 100 -11.30 5.12 -19.58
N ARG A 101 -11.05 5.94 -20.61
CA ARG A 101 -11.95 6.99 -21.05
C ARG A 101 -12.73 6.55 -22.27
#